data_AF-A0A850RI78-F1
#
_entry.id   AF-A0A850RI78-F1
#
_cell.length_a   1.000
_cell.length_b   1.000
_cell.length_c   1.000
_cell.angle_alpha   90.00
_cell.angle_beta   90.00
_cell.angle_gamma   90.00
#
_symmetry.space_group_name_H-M   'P 1'
#
loop_
_entity.id
_entity.type
_entity.pdbx_description
1 polymer ?
#
loop_
_entity_poly.entity_id
_entity_poly.type
_entity_poly.pdbx_seq_one_letter_code
_entity_poly.pdbx_strand_id
1 'polypeptide(L)'
;MGARLRALFGVLILLALGGAGWLFLRWEPTLLPIRLIQVEGEVHHHSSQQLQERLTERLRGGILTADLVDLKQTAEELPWVGQATLRRVWPDTLRVQVREYRPIARWSLDGLVTADGIVFRPHGGTIPSNLPLLEGDDKRAPEITARYQTWQAALERIDQGIERLSVDPRGDWRLKLASGAELRLGTTLVEERLARYLASAAQLEAAGRPLTVDLRYSNGFSVKWAPNTDSGVRVPPDRVAARAGNRG
;
A
#
# COMPACT_ATOMS: atom_id res chain seq x y z
N MET A 1 19.79 71.32 19.14
CA MET A 1 20.26 70.15 19.93
C MET A 1 19.20 69.08 20.17
N GLY A 2 17.91 69.41 20.38
CA GLY A 2 16.89 68.45 20.86
C GLY A 2 16.40 67.37 19.90
N ALA A 3 16.37 67.60 18.58
CA ALA A 3 15.84 66.62 17.62
C ALA A 3 16.73 65.36 17.48
N ARG A 4 18.07 65.56 17.47
CA ARG A 4 19.04 64.45 17.41
C ARG A 4 19.02 63.58 18.67
N LEU A 5 18.83 64.20 19.84
CA LEU A 5 18.72 63.49 21.10
C LEU A 5 17.45 62.62 21.16
N ARG A 6 16.30 63.16 20.74
CA ARG A 6 15.03 62.41 20.65
C ARG A 6 15.12 61.23 19.67
N ALA A 7 15.77 61.43 18.52
CA ALA A 7 16.01 60.35 17.56
C ALA A 7 16.91 59.25 18.14
N LEU A 8 17.97 59.62 18.87
CA LEU A 8 18.87 58.65 19.52
C LEU A 8 18.15 57.83 20.60
N PHE A 9 17.31 58.48 21.42
CA PHE A 9 16.45 57.79 22.39
C PHE A 9 15.44 56.86 21.71
N GLY A 10 14.84 57.28 20.60
CA GLY A 10 13.94 56.44 19.81
C GLY A 10 14.63 55.18 19.30
N VAL A 11 15.85 55.30 18.75
CA VAL A 11 16.64 54.16 18.28
C VAL A 11 17.05 53.24 19.44
N LEU A 12 17.47 53.81 20.58
CA LEU A 12 17.80 53.02 21.79
C LEU A 12 16.61 52.23 22.31
N ILE A 13 15.41 52.82 22.33
CA ILE A 13 14.19 52.13 22.73
C ILE A 13 13.87 51.00 21.75
N LEU A 14 13.98 51.23 20.44
CA LEU A 14 13.75 50.19 19.43
C LEU A 14 14.76 49.03 19.57
N LEU A 15 16.03 49.33 19.81
CA LEU A 15 17.06 48.32 20.04
C LEU A 15 16.83 47.55 21.36
N ALA A 16 16.42 48.24 22.42
CA ALA A 16 16.11 47.62 23.71
C ALA A 16 14.87 46.71 23.61
N LEU A 17 13.82 47.15 22.91
CA LEU A 17 12.63 46.34 22.64
C LEU A 17 12.95 45.13 21.76
N GLY A 18 13.75 45.32 20.71
CA GLY A 18 14.23 44.23 19.86
C GLY A 18 15.07 43.21 20.63
N GLY A 19 16.00 43.69 21.46
CA GLY A 19 16.86 42.85 22.32
C GLY A 19 16.07 42.11 23.40
N ALA A 20 15.12 42.76 24.05
CA ALA A 20 14.23 42.14 25.02
C ALA A 20 13.34 41.07 24.38
N GLY A 21 12.80 41.35 23.18
CA GLY A 21 12.05 40.37 22.40
C GLY A 21 12.90 39.16 21.99
N TRP A 22 14.13 39.38 21.53
CA TRP A 22 15.07 38.31 21.20
C TRP A 22 15.43 37.45 22.42
N LEU A 23 15.71 38.08 23.57
CA LEU A 23 16.01 37.38 24.82
C LEU A 23 14.79 36.58 25.31
N PHE A 24 13.59 37.14 25.19
CA PHE A 24 12.34 36.45 25.51
C PHE A 24 12.15 35.21 24.63
N LEU A 25 12.34 35.30 23.31
CA LEU A 25 12.28 34.13 22.42
C LEU A 25 13.31 33.05 22.78
N ARG A 26 14.48 33.45 23.29
CA ARG A 26 15.53 32.52 23.73
C ARG A 26 15.18 31.79 25.03
N TRP A 27 14.45 32.44 25.94
CA TRP A 27 14.00 31.86 27.22
C TRP A 27 12.58 31.29 27.17
N GLU A 28 11.86 31.52 26.07
CA GLU A 28 10.52 30.98 25.87
C GLU A 28 10.44 29.46 26.07
N PRO A 29 11.39 28.64 25.57
CA PRO A 29 11.30 27.19 25.75
C PRO A 29 11.35 26.72 27.21
N THR A 30 11.99 27.47 28.11
CA THR A 30 12.02 27.15 29.53
C THR A 30 10.77 27.63 30.27
N LEU A 31 10.10 28.67 29.77
CA LEU A 31 8.88 29.23 30.35
C LEU A 31 7.62 28.53 29.83
N LEU A 32 7.59 28.18 28.56
CA LEU A 32 6.47 27.58 27.82
C LEU A 32 6.90 26.29 27.09
N PRO A 33 7.38 25.27 27.82
CA PRO A 33 7.74 24.00 27.20
C PRO A 33 6.49 23.29 26.66
N ILE A 34 6.64 22.58 25.55
CA ILE A 34 5.65 21.59 25.13
C ILE A 34 5.79 20.38 26.07
N ARG A 35 4.74 20.11 26.85
CA ARG A 35 4.73 19.01 27.85
C ARG A 35 4.02 17.77 27.33
N LEU A 36 3.06 17.96 26.43
CA LEU A 36 2.20 16.91 25.94
C LEU A 36 2.21 16.88 24.42
N ILE A 37 2.53 15.72 23.85
CA ILE A 37 2.28 15.43 22.45
C ILE A 37 1.06 14.52 22.40
N GLN A 38 -0.07 15.07 21.96
CA GLN A 38 -1.33 14.34 21.87
C GLN A 38 -1.51 13.82 20.44
N VAL A 39 -1.50 12.51 20.27
CA VAL A 39 -1.74 11.85 18.97
C VAL A 39 -3.23 11.56 18.81
N GLU A 40 -3.85 12.08 17.75
CA GLU A 40 -5.26 11.84 17.39
C GLU A 40 -5.36 11.10 16.05
N GLY A 41 -6.18 10.05 15.98
CA GLY A 41 -6.45 9.28 14.76
C GLY A 41 -6.79 7.82 15.03
N GLU A 42 -7.16 7.06 13.99
CA GLU A 42 -7.29 5.60 14.00
C GLU A 42 -5.90 4.95 13.98
N VAL A 43 -5.03 5.35 14.90
CA VAL A 43 -3.64 4.89 14.96
C VAL A 43 -3.55 3.73 15.95
N HIS A 44 -2.92 2.64 15.56
CA HIS A 44 -2.64 1.54 16.48
C HIS A 44 -1.72 1.99 17.63
N HIS A 45 -1.90 1.45 18.84
CA HIS A 45 -1.15 1.89 20.04
C HIS A 45 0.37 1.86 19.86
N HIS A 46 0.92 0.82 19.23
CA HIS A 46 2.37 0.73 18.97
C HIS A 46 2.88 1.84 18.04
N SER A 47 2.12 2.19 16.99
CA SER A 47 2.45 3.27 16.05
C SER A 47 2.40 4.65 16.73
N SER A 48 1.46 4.85 17.67
CA SER A 48 1.33 6.12 18.41
C SER A 48 2.54 6.42 19.29
N GLN A 49 3.10 5.40 19.97
CA GLN A 49 4.29 5.55 20.81
C GLN A 49 5.53 5.87 19.96
N GLN A 50 5.74 5.14 18.86
CA GLN A 50 6.86 5.38 17.94
C GLN A 50 6.83 6.81 17.39
N LEU A 51 5.65 7.30 17.01
CA LEU A 51 5.48 8.68 16.53
C LEU A 51 5.83 9.69 17.63
N GLN A 52 5.35 9.48 18.84
CA GLN A 52 5.61 10.38 19.97
C GLN A 52 7.11 10.44 20.30
N GLU A 53 7.79 9.30 20.33
CA GLU A 53 9.24 9.21 20.57
C GLU A 53 10.01 9.99 19.50
N ARG A 54 9.74 9.74 18.22
CA ARG A 54 10.38 10.43 17.09
C ARG A 54 10.19 11.94 17.12
N LEU A 55 8.97 12.39 17.39
CA LEU A 55 8.67 13.82 17.50
C LEU A 55 9.36 14.45 18.71
N THR A 56 9.43 13.75 19.84
CA THR A 56 10.11 14.23 21.05
C THR A 56 11.62 14.38 20.83
N GLU A 57 12.26 13.43 20.15
CA GLU A 57 13.69 13.48 19.83
C GLU A 57 14.03 14.68 18.94
N ARG A 58 13.16 14.96 17.96
CA ARG A 58 13.33 16.06 17.01
C ARG A 58 12.90 17.41 17.55
N LEU A 59 12.02 17.44 18.54
CA LEU A 59 11.48 18.68 19.10
C LEU A 59 12.60 19.58 19.64
N ARG A 60 12.59 20.83 19.17
CA ARG A 60 13.44 21.93 19.63
C ARG A 60 12.55 23.15 19.86
N GLY A 61 12.81 23.89 20.95
CA GLY A 61 12.04 25.08 21.30
C GLY A 61 10.79 24.79 22.18
N GLY A 62 10.06 25.85 22.49
CA GLY A 62 8.80 25.82 23.24
C GLY A 62 7.58 25.85 22.32
N ILE A 63 6.40 26.04 22.90
CA ILE A 63 5.13 26.03 22.14
C ILE A 63 5.12 27.10 21.04
N LEU A 64 5.78 28.24 21.24
CA LEU A 64 5.83 29.35 20.27
C LEU A 64 6.93 29.16 19.23
N THR A 65 8.09 28.66 19.65
CA THR A 65 9.31 28.62 18.83
C THR A 65 9.53 27.29 18.09
N ALA A 66 8.82 26.22 18.46
CA ALA A 66 8.94 24.93 17.80
C ALA A 66 8.60 25.00 16.30
N ASP A 67 9.44 24.37 15.48
CA ASP A 67 9.23 24.28 14.04
C ASP A 67 8.23 23.16 13.70
N LEU A 68 6.99 23.54 13.45
CA LEU A 68 5.94 22.58 13.10
C LEU A 68 6.14 21.95 11.72
N VAL A 69 6.87 22.60 10.81
CA VAL A 69 7.12 22.08 9.46
C VAL A 69 8.13 20.94 9.54
N ASP A 70 9.23 21.14 10.26
CA ASP A 70 10.24 20.10 10.51
C ASP A 70 9.65 18.90 11.26
N LEU A 71 8.83 19.15 12.29
CA LEU A 71 8.13 18.10 13.02
C LEU A 71 7.11 17.36 12.16
N LYS A 72 6.38 18.07 11.29
CA LYS A 72 5.47 17.45 10.33
C LYS A 72 6.24 16.51 9.40
N GLN A 73 7.34 16.99 8.82
CA GLN A 73 8.16 16.18 7.93
C GLN A 73 8.71 14.95 8.64
N THR A 74 9.15 15.09 9.90
CA THR A 74 9.61 13.97 10.73
C THR A 74 8.51 12.94 10.99
N ALA A 75 7.26 13.37 11.18
CA ALA A 75 6.12 12.45 11.27
C ALA A 75 5.88 11.71 9.94
N GLU A 76 5.94 12.41 8.81
CA GLU A 76 5.71 11.85 7.47
C GLU A 76 6.87 10.97 6.96
N GLU A 77 8.05 11.04 7.58
CA GLU A 77 9.16 10.11 7.35
C GLU A 77 8.87 8.68 7.87
N LEU A 78 7.90 8.53 8.77
CA LEU A 78 7.48 7.21 9.23
C LEU A 78 6.73 6.48 8.09
N PRO A 79 7.15 5.27 7.68
CA PRO A 79 6.61 4.64 6.48
C PRO A 79 5.12 4.33 6.48
N TRP A 80 4.50 4.25 7.66
CA TRP A 80 3.05 4.00 7.79
C TRP A 80 2.22 5.29 7.78
N VAL A 81 2.86 6.46 7.92
CA VAL A 81 2.20 7.77 7.94
C VAL A 81 1.97 8.26 6.53
N GLY A 82 0.70 8.42 6.15
CA GLY A 82 0.34 9.03 4.88
C GLY A 82 0.28 10.55 4.93
N GLN A 83 -0.26 11.10 6.02
CA GLN A 83 -0.34 12.54 6.22
C GLN A 83 -0.30 12.88 7.70
N ALA A 84 0.46 13.92 8.06
CA ALA A 84 0.49 14.46 9.40
C ALA A 84 0.00 15.92 9.42
N THR A 85 -0.80 16.28 10.42
CA THR A 85 -1.22 17.65 10.71
C THR A 85 -0.86 17.99 12.14
N LEU A 86 -0.03 19.01 12.32
CA LEU A 86 0.43 19.45 13.63
C LEU A 86 -0.18 20.81 13.96
N ARG A 87 -0.68 20.96 15.19
CA ARG A 87 -1.28 22.20 15.68
C ARG A 87 -0.90 22.44 17.13
N ARG A 88 -0.61 23.70 17.45
CA ARG A 88 -0.39 24.15 18.81
C ARG A 88 -1.72 24.24 19.54
N VAL A 89 -1.79 23.66 20.73
CA VAL A 89 -2.94 23.73 21.62
C VAL A 89 -2.46 24.33 22.93
N TRP A 90 -2.93 25.53 23.24
CA TRP A 90 -2.58 26.19 24.49
C TRP A 90 -3.08 25.40 25.71
N PRO A 91 -2.33 25.38 26.81
CA PRO A 91 -1.12 26.18 27.03
C PRO A 91 0.21 25.53 26.59
N ASP A 92 0.30 24.21 26.53
CA ASP A 92 1.57 23.47 26.48
C ASP A 92 1.49 22.17 25.67
N THR A 93 0.47 22.03 24.83
CA THR A 93 0.18 20.79 24.10
C THR A 93 0.45 20.95 22.60
N LEU A 94 1.21 20.02 22.05
CA LEU A 94 1.31 19.82 20.60
C LEU A 94 0.36 18.70 20.20
N ARG A 95 -0.68 19.04 19.43
CA ARG A 95 -1.59 18.04 18.92
C ARG A 95 -1.17 17.62 17.53
N VAL A 96 -1.08 16.31 17.34
CA VAL A 96 -0.61 15.65 16.13
C VAL A 96 -1.73 14.75 15.63
N GLN A 97 -2.30 15.10 14.49
CA GLN A 97 -3.29 14.26 13.83
C GLN A 97 -2.61 13.51 12.69
N VAL A 98 -2.76 12.19 12.67
CA VAL A 98 -2.12 11.34 11.66
C VAL A 98 -3.16 10.52 10.92
N ARG A 99 -2.99 10.42 9.61
CA ARG A 99 -3.69 9.47 8.75
C ARG A 99 -2.70 8.41 8.29
N GLU A 100 -2.95 7.17 8.67
CA GLU A 100 -2.16 6.04 8.19
C GLU A 100 -2.48 5.73 6.72
N TYR A 101 -1.51 5.19 6.00
CA TYR A 101 -1.77 4.62 4.69
C TYR A 101 -2.72 3.42 4.80
N ARG A 102 -3.76 3.40 3.95
CA ARG A 102 -4.65 2.24 3.82
C ARG A 102 -4.22 1.41 2.61
N PRO A 103 -3.57 0.25 2.82
CA PRO A 103 -3.11 -0.58 1.71
C PRO A 103 -4.29 -1.30 1.05
N ILE A 104 -4.25 -1.41 -0.28
CA ILE A 104 -5.21 -2.23 -1.04
C ILE A 104 -4.58 -3.55 -1.52
N ALA A 105 -3.26 -3.62 -1.53
CA ALA A 105 -2.52 -4.81 -1.92
C ALA A 105 -1.14 -4.87 -1.27
N ARG A 106 -0.57 -6.08 -1.25
CA ARG A 106 0.86 -6.28 -1.01
C ARG A 106 1.64 -5.88 -2.23
N TRP A 107 2.84 -5.35 -2.02
CA TRP A 107 3.74 -4.91 -3.06
C TRP A 107 5.05 -5.68 -2.98
N SER A 108 5.33 -6.50 -3.99
CA SER A 108 6.53 -7.32 -4.05
C SER A 108 6.74 -8.15 -2.78
N LEU A 109 7.96 -8.21 -2.23
CA LEU A 109 8.28 -9.09 -1.09
C LEU A 109 7.85 -8.50 0.27
N ASP A 110 8.06 -7.20 0.46
CA ASP A 110 8.06 -6.55 1.77
C ASP A 110 7.26 -5.24 1.82
N GLY A 111 6.60 -4.89 0.71
CA GLY A 111 5.88 -3.63 0.57
C GLY A 111 4.37 -3.78 0.66
N LEU A 112 3.75 -2.62 0.78
CA LEU A 112 2.32 -2.39 0.65
C LEU A 112 2.10 -1.26 -0.34
N VAL A 113 0.95 -1.27 -1.01
CA VAL A 113 0.57 -0.20 -1.94
C VAL A 113 -0.84 0.29 -1.66
N THR A 114 -0.99 1.61 -1.70
CA THR A 114 -2.28 2.30 -1.53
C THR A 114 -3.07 2.34 -2.83
N ALA A 115 -4.34 2.76 -2.78
CA ALA A 115 -5.16 2.95 -3.98
C ALA A 115 -4.59 3.99 -4.97
N ASP A 116 -3.82 4.95 -4.48
CA ASP A 116 -3.16 5.98 -5.29
C ASP A 116 -1.82 5.51 -5.88
N GLY A 117 -1.41 4.26 -5.62
CA GLY A 117 -0.17 3.69 -6.13
C GLY A 117 1.08 4.11 -5.35
N ILE A 118 0.91 4.64 -4.13
CA ILE A 118 2.03 4.94 -3.23
C ILE A 118 2.50 3.64 -2.58
N VAL A 119 3.76 3.28 -2.78
CA VAL A 119 4.41 2.13 -2.17
C VAL A 119 5.04 2.54 -0.85
N PHE A 120 4.76 1.80 0.21
CA PHE A 120 5.37 1.99 1.51
C PHE A 120 5.77 0.64 2.14
N ARG A 121 6.80 0.66 2.98
CA ARG A 121 7.40 -0.53 3.58
C ARG A 121 7.40 -0.40 5.11
N PRO A 122 6.41 -0.98 5.81
CA PRO A 122 6.34 -0.89 7.27
C PRO A 122 7.49 -1.65 7.92
N HIS A 123 8.20 -1.04 8.86
CA HIS A 123 9.27 -1.69 9.60
C HIS A 123 8.67 -2.51 10.75
N GLY A 124 8.98 -3.81 10.81
CA GLY A 124 8.58 -4.67 11.94
C GLY A 124 7.08 -5.00 12.04
N GLY A 125 6.27 -4.63 11.04
CA GLY A 125 4.85 -4.96 10.97
C GLY A 125 4.57 -6.25 10.21
N THR A 126 3.54 -7.00 10.61
CA THR A 126 3.05 -8.13 9.82
C THR A 126 2.29 -7.61 8.60
N ILE A 127 2.77 -7.94 7.40
CA ILE A 127 2.05 -7.66 6.16
C ILE A 127 0.77 -8.52 6.13
N PRO A 128 -0.42 -7.92 5.98
CA PRO A 128 -1.67 -8.68 5.95
C PRO A 128 -1.67 -9.72 4.83
N SER A 129 -1.87 -11.00 5.17
CA SER A 129 -1.80 -12.12 4.23
C SER A 129 -3.02 -12.23 3.32
N ASN A 130 -4.14 -11.61 3.69
CA ASN A 130 -5.41 -11.60 2.97
C ASN A 130 -5.45 -10.61 1.79
N LEU A 131 -4.41 -9.78 1.63
CA LEU A 131 -4.32 -8.84 0.52
C LEU A 131 -3.73 -9.51 -0.74
N PRO A 132 -4.22 -9.15 -1.94
CA PRO A 132 -3.63 -9.62 -3.19
C PRO A 132 -2.21 -9.11 -3.35
N LEU A 133 -1.43 -9.76 -4.21
CA LEU A 133 -0.04 -9.40 -4.45
C LEU A 133 0.15 -8.68 -5.79
N LEU A 134 0.65 -7.45 -5.75
CA LEU A 134 1.08 -6.70 -6.92
C LEU A 134 2.61 -6.68 -7.02
N GLU A 135 3.15 -6.92 -8.20
CA GLU A 135 4.61 -6.99 -8.43
C GLU A 135 5.01 -6.18 -9.67
N GLY A 136 6.08 -5.40 -9.54
CA GLY A 136 6.66 -4.60 -10.62
C GLY A 136 7.70 -3.61 -10.11
N ASP A 137 8.20 -2.77 -11.00
CA ASP A 137 9.08 -1.65 -10.63
C ASP A 137 8.29 -0.59 -9.84
N ASP A 138 8.85 -0.06 -8.75
CA ASP A 138 8.22 0.95 -7.90
C ASP A 138 7.77 2.20 -8.71
N LYS A 139 8.49 2.57 -9.78
CA LYS A 139 8.11 3.68 -10.68
C LYS A 139 6.81 3.43 -11.43
N ARG A 140 6.41 2.16 -11.56
CA ARG A 140 5.18 1.72 -12.24
C ARG A 140 4.07 1.40 -11.25
N ALA A 141 4.27 1.58 -9.94
CA ALA A 141 3.25 1.31 -8.95
C ALA A 141 1.91 2.03 -9.21
N PRO A 142 1.88 3.31 -9.62
CA PRO A 142 0.62 3.96 -10.00
C PRO A 142 -0.09 3.28 -11.18
N GLU A 143 0.65 2.89 -12.22
CA GLU A 143 0.12 2.19 -13.40
C GLU A 143 -0.45 0.81 -13.04
N ILE A 144 0.32 0.03 -12.26
CA ILE A 144 -0.06 -1.33 -11.85
C ILE A 144 -1.28 -1.31 -10.93
N THR A 145 -1.33 -0.36 -10.00
CA THR A 145 -2.43 -0.20 -9.06
C THR A 145 -3.72 0.26 -9.75
N ALA A 146 -3.62 1.18 -10.72
CA ALA A 146 -4.77 1.62 -11.51
C ALA A 146 -5.35 0.48 -12.36
N ARG A 147 -4.50 -0.32 -13.01
CA ARG A 147 -4.93 -1.51 -13.74
C ARG A 147 -5.53 -2.55 -12.82
N TYR A 148 -4.90 -2.83 -11.67
CA TYR A 148 -5.45 -3.76 -10.68
C TYR A 148 -6.89 -3.40 -10.31
N GLN A 149 -7.16 -2.15 -9.94
CA GLN A 149 -8.52 -1.71 -9.57
C GLN A 149 -9.52 -1.90 -10.71
N THR A 150 -9.12 -1.55 -11.93
CA THR A 150 -9.97 -1.67 -13.13
C THR A 150 -10.26 -3.14 -13.46
N TRP A 151 -9.23 -3.98 -13.44
CA TRP A 151 -9.33 -5.39 -13.79
C TRP A 151 -10.04 -6.21 -12.71
N GLN A 152 -9.79 -5.90 -11.44
CA GLN A 152 -10.49 -6.50 -10.30
C GLN A 152 -12.00 -6.26 -10.43
N ALA A 153 -12.41 -5.01 -10.66
CA ALA A 153 -13.83 -4.67 -10.84
C ALA A 153 -14.46 -5.38 -12.05
N ALA A 154 -13.72 -5.60 -13.14
CA ALA A 154 -14.20 -6.33 -14.30
C ALA A 154 -14.34 -7.85 -14.04
N LEU A 155 -13.40 -8.44 -13.30
CA LEU A 155 -13.40 -9.86 -12.95
C LEU A 155 -14.44 -10.21 -11.88
N GLU A 156 -14.71 -9.30 -10.94
CA GLU A 156 -15.76 -9.50 -9.93
C GLU A 156 -17.15 -9.68 -10.55
N ARG A 157 -17.39 -9.12 -11.74
CA ARG A 157 -18.67 -9.28 -12.47
C ARG A 157 -18.91 -10.70 -12.98
N ILE A 158 -17.88 -11.53 -12.98
CA ILE A 158 -17.94 -12.95 -13.33
C ILE A 158 -17.49 -13.82 -12.15
N ASP A 159 -17.63 -13.32 -10.92
CA ASP A 159 -17.30 -14.00 -9.66
C ASP A 159 -15.84 -14.48 -9.56
N GLN A 160 -14.92 -13.82 -10.28
CA GLN A 160 -13.48 -14.06 -10.21
C GLN A 160 -12.80 -12.93 -9.43
N GLY A 161 -11.70 -13.25 -8.75
CA GLY A 161 -10.86 -12.26 -8.06
C GLY A 161 -9.39 -12.39 -8.47
N ILE A 162 -8.61 -11.33 -8.27
CA ILE A 162 -7.17 -11.32 -8.52
C ILE A 162 -6.44 -11.78 -7.25
N GLU A 163 -5.68 -12.86 -7.33
CA GLU A 163 -4.74 -13.27 -6.28
C GLU A 163 -3.39 -12.53 -6.44
N ARG A 164 -2.92 -12.43 -7.69
CA ARG A 164 -1.64 -11.77 -8.01
C ARG A 164 -1.71 -11.09 -9.37
N LEU A 165 -1.13 -9.90 -9.47
CA LEU A 165 -0.89 -9.19 -10.73
C LEU A 165 0.59 -8.81 -10.78
N SER A 166 1.27 -9.20 -11.84
CA SER A 166 2.68 -8.88 -12.02
C SER A 166 2.98 -8.37 -13.40
N VAL A 167 3.95 -7.47 -13.47
CA VAL A 167 4.54 -7.04 -14.73
C VAL A 167 6.06 -7.12 -14.63
N ASP A 168 6.67 -7.76 -15.62
CA ASP A 168 8.12 -7.89 -15.66
C ASP A 168 8.80 -6.60 -16.21
N PRO A 169 10.14 -6.50 -16.17
CA PRO A 169 10.86 -5.35 -16.74
C PRO A 169 10.68 -5.15 -18.24
N ARG A 170 10.23 -6.18 -18.98
CA ARG A 170 9.92 -6.10 -20.41
C ARG A 170 8.47 -5.68 -20.68
N GLY A 171 7.68 -5.48 -19.63
CA GLY A 171 6.27 -5.12 -19.72
C GLY A 171 5.33 -6.31 -19.88
N ASP A 172 5.78 -7.55 -19.67
CA ASP A 172 4.95 -8.74 -19.79
C ASP A 172 4.01 -8.86 -18.59
N TRP A 173 2.71 -8.65 -18.84
CA TRP A 173 1.67 -8.69 -17.82
C TRP A 173 1.19 -10.12 -17.58
N ARG A 174 1.12 -10.51 -16.32
CA ARG A 174 0.59 -11.80 -15.85
C ARG A 174 -0.39 -11.57 -14.71
N LEU A 175 -1.47 -12.33 -14.73
CA LEU A 175 -2.51 -12.29 -13.72
C LEU A 175 -2.76 -13.69 -13.19
N LYS A 176 -2.81 -13.87 -11.88
CA LYS A 176 -3.27 -15.11 -11.25
C LYS A 176 -4.60 -14.84 -10.58
N LEU A 177 -5.61 -15.62 -10.95
CA LEU A 177 -6.94 -15.55 -10.37
C LEU A 177 -7.02 -16.31 -9.05
N ALA A 178 -7.96 -15.94 -8.19
CA ALA A 178 -8.26 -16.63 -6.93
C ALA A 178 -8.67 -18.11 -7.14
N SER A 179 -9.20 -18.44 -8.32
CA SER A 179 -9.49 -19.83 -8.75
C SER A 179 -8.21 -20.66 -9.01
N GLY A 180 -7.06 -20.01 -9.11
CA GLY A 180 -5.74 -20.60 -9.35
C GLY A 180 -5.26 -20.53 -10.80
N ALA A 181 -6.11 -20.08 -11.75
CA ALA A 181 -5.73 -19.95 -13.15
C ALA A 181 -4.75 -18.79 -13.37
N GLU A 182 -3.75 -18.98 -14.22
CA GLU A 182 -2.80 -17.94 -14.66
C GLU A 182 -3.17 -17.42 -16.06
N LEU A 183 -3.41 -16.12 -16.20
CA LEU A 183 -3.58 -15.44 -17.47
C LEU A 183 -2.27 -14.76 -17.88
N ARG A 184 -1.81 -15.02 -19.11
CA ARG A 184 -0.64 -14.35 -19.69
C ARG A 184 -1.11 -13.33 -20.72
N LEU A 185 -1.06 -12.06 -20.35
CA LEU A 185 -1.60 -10.96 -21.15
C LEU A 185 -0.57 -10.38 -22.12
N GLY A 186 0.72 -10.61 -21.91
CA GLY A 186 1.75 -10.10 -22.81
C GLY A 186 2.11 -8.64 -22.55
N THR A 187 2.78 -8.02 -23.53
CA THR A 187 3.29 -6.65 -23.46
C THR A 187 2.40 -5.59 -24.11
N THR A 188 1.52 -6.00 -25.04
CA THR A 188 0.68 -5.12 -25.86
C THR A 188 -0.76 -5.57 -25.86
N LEU A 189 -1.69 -4.66 -26.14
CA LEU A 189 -3.13 -4.94 -26.23
C LEU A 189 -3.68 -5.69 -24.99
N VAL A 190 -3.15 -5.37 -23.82
CA VAL A 190 -3.44 -6.12 -22.58
C VAL A 190 -4.90 -5.96 -22.16
N GLU A 191 -5.50 -4.79 -22.43
CA GLU A 191 -6.90 -4.51 -22.14
C GLU A 191 -7.82 -5.32 -23.07
N GLU A 192 -7.53 -5.37 -24.38
CA GLU A 192 -8.29 -6.16 -25.34
C GLU A 192 -8.16 -7.66 -25.08
N ARG A 193 -6.98 -8.11 -24.65
CA ARG A 193 -6.73 -9.51 -24.27
C ARG A 193 -7.50 -9.91 -23.02
N LEU A 194 -7.55 -9.05 -22.00
CA LEU A 194 -8.38 -9.31 -20.82
C LEU A 194 -9.87 -9.31 -21.20
N ALA A 195 -10.32 -8.35 -22.01
CA ALA A 195 -11.70 -8.30 -22.48
C ALA A 195 -12.11 -9.58 -23.25
N ARG A 196 -11.21 -10.12 -24.07
CA ARG A 196 -11.42 -11.40 -24.76
C ARG A 196 -11.58 -12.56 -23.77
N TYR A 197 -10.75 -12.60 -22.74
CA TYR A 197 -10.89 -13.62 -21.69
C TYR A 197 -12.26 -13.51 -20.99
N LEU A 198 -12.67 -12.30 -20.59
CA LEU A 198 -13.96 -12.06 -19.95
C LEU A 198 -15.13 -12.52 -20.83
N ALA A 199 -15.07 -12.25 -22.14
CA ALA A 199 -16.10 -12.67 -23.09
C ALA A 199 -16.19 -14.20 -23.26
N SER A 200 -15.09 -14.92 -23.01
CA SER A 200 -15.00 -16.38 -23.13
C SER A 200 -15.07 -17.11 -21.78
N ALA A 201 -15.21 -16.40 -20.65
CA ALA A 201 -15.10 -16.97 -19.31
C ALA A 201 -16.10 -18.12 -19.06
N ALA A 202 -17.38 -17.91 -19.35
CA ALA A 202 -18.42 -18.93 -19.16
C ALA A 202 -18.18 -20.20 -20.01
N GLN A 203 -17.68 -20.03 -21.24
CA GLN A 203 -17.34 -21.16 -22.10
C GLN A 203 -16.13 -21.94 -21.57
N LEU A 204 -15.15 -21.23 -20.99
CA LEU A 204 -13.97 -21.87 -20.41
C LEU A 204 -14.30 -22.66 -19.16
N GLU A 205 -15.14 -22.10 -18.28
CA GLU A 205 -15.61 -22.80 -17.08
C GLU A 205 -16.42 -24.05 -17.44
N ALA A 206 -17.27 -23.98 -18.47
CA ALA A 206 -18.02 -25.13 -18.96
C ALA A 206 -17.11 -26.23 -19.57
N ALA A 207 -15.96 -25.86 -20.12
CA ALA A 207 -15.01 -26.81 -20.71
C ALA A 207 -14.10 -27.49 -19.65
N GLY A 208 -13.95 -26.89 -18.47
CA GLY A 208 -13.20 -27.48 -17.35
C GLY A 208 -12.48 -26.45 -16.50
N ARG A 209 -11.48 -26.89 -15.73
CA ARG A 209 -10.67 -26.01 -14.88
C ARG A 209 -9.38 -25.59 -15.59
N PRO A 210 -9.24 -24.34 -16.04
CA PRO A 210 -8.00 -23.86 -16.66
C PRO A 210 -6.91 -23.69 -15.60
N LEU A 211 -5.70 -24.15 -15.92
CA LEU A 211 -4.47 -23.84 -15.17
C LEU A 211 -3.77 -22.61 -15.74
N THR A 212 -3.72 -22.48 -17.07
CA THR A 212 -3.07 -21.35 -17.74
C THR A 212 -3.85 -20.98 -19.00
N VAL A 213 -4.07 -19.69 -19.21
CA VAL A 213 -4.65 -19.12 -20.42
C VAL A 213 -3.65 -18.14 -21.03
N ASP A 214 -3.07 -18.49 -22.18
CA ASP A 214 -2.10 -17.65 -22.87
C ASP A 214 -2.79 -16.78 -23.92
N LEU A 215 -2.99 -15.51 -23.59
CA LEU A 215 -3.72 -14.53 -24.40
C LEU A 215 -2.82 -13.76 -25.37
N ARG A 216 -1.53 -14.12 -25.45
CA ARG A 216 -0.55 -13.39 -26.26
C ARG A 216 -0.79 -13.50 -27.77
N TYR A 217 -1.64 -14.42 -28.22
CA TYR A 217 -1.97 -14.60 -29.63
C TYR A 217 -2.98 -13.56 -30.14
N SER A 218 -2.77 -13.06 -31.35
CA SER A 218 -3.57 -11.98 -31.94
C SER A 218 -5.06 -12.35 -32.10
N ASN A 219 -5.35 -13.58 -32.51
CA ASN A 219 -6.70 -14.02 -32.90
C ASN A 219 -7.29 -15.10 -31.99
N GLY A 220 -6.72 -15.36 -30.82
CA GLY A 220 -7.20 -16.40 -29.92
C GLY A 220 -6.38 -16.49 -28.64
N PHE A 221 -6.47 -17.62 -27.96
CA PHE A 221 -5.64 -17.95 -26.81
C PHE A 221 -5.51 -19.47 -26.68
N SER A 222 -4.45 -19.93 -26.02
CA SER A 222 -4.30 -21.34 -25.69
C SER A 222 -4.63 -21.59 -24.22
N VAL A 223 -5.20 -22.75 -23.91
CA VAL A 223 -5.58 -23.13 -22.55
C VAL A 223 -4.87 -24.42 -22.17
N LYS A 224 -4.20 -24.39 -21.02
CA LYS A 224 -3.72 -25.58 -20.33
C LYS A 224 -4.74 -25.96 -19.28
N TRP A 225 -5.28 -27.16 -19.36
CA TRP A 225 -6.30 -27.67 -18.43
C TRP A 225 -5.67 -28.42 -17.26
N ALA A 226 -6.36 -28.43 -16.12
CA ALA A 226 -6.03 -29.35 -15.05
C ALA A 226 -6.22 -30.80 -15.55
N PRO A 227 -5.40 -31.77 -15.11
CA PRO A 227 -5.67 -33.17 -15.40
C PRO A 227 -7.07 -33.49 -14.87
N ASN A 228 -7.96 -33.99 -15.73
CA ASN A 228 -9.21 -34.58 -15.26
C ASN A 228 -8.81 -35.74 -14.34
N THR A 229 -9.01 -35.56 -13.03
CA THR A 229 -8.87 -36.66 -12.10
C THR A 229 -10.14 -37.49 -12.22
N ASP A 230 -10.30 -38.19 -13.34
CA ASP A 230 -11.17 -39.34 -13.40
C ASP A 230 -10.51 -40.40 -12.54
N SER A 231 -11.07 -40.57 -11.34
CA SER A 231 -10.71 -41.64 -10.42
C SER A 231 -10.90 -42.97 -11.15
N GLY A 232 -9.80 -43.70 -11.31
CA GLY A 232 -9.78 -44.96 -12.03
C GLY A 232 -10.75 -45.97 -11.44
N VAL A 233 -11.86 -46.20 -12.14
CA VAL A 233 -12.55 -47.48 -12.08
C VAL A 233 -11.78 -48.43 -12.99
N ARG A 234 -10.80 -49.12 -12.42
CA ARG A 234 -10.33 -50.39 -13.00
C ARG A 234 -11.48 -51.38 -12.85
N VAL A 235 -12.25 -51.58 -13.91
CA VAL A 235 -13.07 -52.78 -14.06
C VAL A 235 -12.09 -53.96 -14.19
N PRO A 236 -12.06 -54.91 -13.25
CA PRO A 236 -11.27 -56.12 -13.44
C PRO A 236 -11.84 -56.88 -14.65
N PRO A 237 -11.01 -57.50 -15.51
CA PRO A 237 -11.54 -58.36 -16.55
C PRO A 237 -12.28 -59.53 -15.92
N ASP A 238 -13.58 -59.62 -16.20
CA ASP A 238 -14.39 -60.79 -15.91
C ASP A 238 -13.72 -62.04 -16.48
N ARG A 239 -13.39 -62.99 -15.59
CA ARG A 239 -12.98 -64.34 -16.00
C ARG A 239 -14.20 -65.09 -16.54
N VAL A 240 -14.31 -65.13 -17.85
CA VAL A 240 -15.02 -66.17 -18.61
C VAL A 240 -13.93 -66.79 -19.51
N ALA A 241 -13.59 -68.07 -19.51
CA ALA A 241 -14.22 -69.32 -19.09
C ALA A 241 -13.13 -70.35 -18.76
N ALA A 242 -13.54 -71.47 -18.15
CA ALA A 242 -13.18 -72.86 -18.52
C ALA A 242 -13.05 -73.77 -17.30
N ARG A 243 -14.12 -74.50 -16.99
CA ARG A 243 -14.00 -75.89 -16.55
C ARG A 243 -15.27 -76.66 -16.92
N ALA A 244 -15.29 -77.16 -18.15
CA ALA A 244 -15.95 -78.41 -18.45
C ALA A 244 -14.93 -79.53 -18.20
N GLY A 245 -15.33 -80.58 -17.48
CA GLY A 245 -14.57 -81.82 -17.43
C GLY A 245 -14.51 -82.50 -16.06
N ASN A 246 -15.42 -83.46 -15.90
CA ASN A 246 -15.10 -84.89 -15.69
C ASN A 246 -15.59 -85.52 -14.37
N ARG A 247 -16.57 -86.42 -14.55
CA ARG A 247 -16.77 -87.78 -13.99
C ARG A 247 -16.52 -88.04 -12.50
N GLY A 248 -17.52 -88.67 -11.88
CA GLY A 248 -17.47 -89.38 -10.61
C GLY A 248 -18.87 -89.63 -10.11
#